data_AF-B0WZN2-F1
#
_entry.id   AF-B0WZN2-F1
#
_cell.length_a   1.000
_cell.length_b   1.000
_cell.length_c   1.000
_cell.angle_alpha   90.00
_cell.angle_beta   90.00
_cell.angle_gamma   90.00
#
_symmetry.space_group_name_H-M   'P 1'
#
loop_
_entity.id
_entity.type
_entity.pdbx_description
1 polymer ?
#
loop_
_entity_poly.entity_id
_entity_poly.type
_entity_poly.pdbx_seq_one_letter_code
_entity_poly.pdbx_strand_id
1 'polypeptide(L)'
;MQIQLEGRFNPREQRVRRRKRQSLTVSSLPRSPPLSEPPDYRTLPTGSTTTRSAGTTTRGGRGGWVGAMRRRKPVEGFLLRCCGVFAFFFWTVLVHQISTCLAIQLEERMEIVRKVLKEVPLIDGHNDLPWNIRKFLKNQLREFRFGEDLRDITPWSTSAWSHTDLRRLKEGMVAAQFWSAYAPCSSQHLDAVQLTLEQIDLIRRLVNLYPQHMALVTTADGIEESHRSGKLASLIGIEGGHSIGTSLGVLRTFYQLGARYLTLTHTCNTPWADCCKVDEPGRVPHIGGLSHFGTLVVTEMNRLGMIVDLSHVSVPTMLDALATSKAPVIFSHSSAHAICNSSRNVPDHVLKRLHQRRDASFDIINRRQTN
;
A
#
# COMPACT_ATOMS: atom_id res chain seq x y z
N MET A 1 20.82 -43.15 31.45
CA MET A 1 22.01 -42.78 32.25
C MET A 1 22.00 -41.26 32.38
N GLN A 2 21.39 -40.74 33.46
CA GLN A 2 21.28 -39.32 33.77
C GLN A 2 22.63 -38.83 34.32
N ILE A 3 23.20 -37.79 33.74
CA ILE A 3 24.37 -37.09 34.29
C ILE A 3 23.86 -35.79 34.91
N GLN A 4 23.85 -35.80 36.24
CA GLN A 4 23.71 -34.65 37.12
C GLN A 4 25.08 -33.94 37.17
N LEU A 5 25.10 -32.62 36.97
CA LEU A 5 26.22 -31.78 37.40
C LEU A 5 25.67 -30.65 38.28
N GLU A 6 25.99 -30.76 39.57
CA GLU A 6 25.67 -29.80 40.62
C GLU A 6 26.55 -28.55 40.50
N GLY A 7 25.93 -27.38 40.35
CA GLY A 7 26.58 -26.08 40.57
C GLY A 7 26.19 -25.53 41.94
N ARG A 8 27.14 -25.44 42.87
CA ARG A 8 26.95 -24.83 44.20
C ARG A 8 26.73 -23.31 44.07
N PHE A 9 25.57 -22.84 44.54
CA PHE A 9 25.24 -21.41 44.63
C PHE A 9 25.51 -20.86 46.04
N ASN A 10 26.25 -19.75 46.14
CA ASN A 10 26.63 -19.08 47.38
C ASN A 10 25.56 -18.05 47.82
N PRO A 11 24.92 -18.17 49.01
CA PRO A 11 23.79 -17.32 49.42
C PRO A 11 24.13 -15.89 49.91
N ARG A 12 25.40 -15.46 49.90
CA ARG A 12 25.82 -14.18 50.51
C ARG A 12 25.79 -12.96 49.60
N GLU A 13 25.60 -13.10 48.29
CA GLU A 13 25.59 -11.96 47.35
C GLU A 13 24.22 -11.31 47.12
N GLN A 14 23.11 -11.95 47.53
CA GLN A 14 21.77 -11.36 47.37
C GLN A 14 21.37 -10.36 48.47
N ARG A 15 22.12 -10.26 49.58
CA ARG A 15 21.78 -9.35 50.69
C ARG A 15 22.31 -7.91 50.54
N VAL A 16 23.25 -7.67 49.63
CA VAL A 16 23.82 -6.33 49.39
C VAL A 16 23.10 -5.57 48.26
N ARG A 17 22.47 -6.28 47.31
CA ARG A 17 21.67 -5.64 46.23
C ARG A 17 20.24 -5.26 46.64
N ARG A 18 19.72 -5.78 47.76
CA ARG A 18 18.38 -5.44 48.28
C ARG A 18 18.31 -4.15 49.11
N ARG A 19 19.45 -3.55 49.49
CA ARG A 19 19.50 -2.28 50.27
C ARG A 19 19.70 -1.01 49.44
N LYS A 20 19.78 -1.08 48.11
CA LYS A 20 19.91 0.08 47.21
C LYS A 20 18.66 0.37 46.36
N ARG A 21 17.49 -0.18 46.75
CA ARG A 21 16.23 -0.05 45.98
C ARG A 21 15.06 0.58 46.76
N GLN A 22 15.36 1.31 47.83
CA GLN A 22 14.38 2.08 48.61
C GLN A 22 14.93 3.47 48.92
N SER A 23 14.92 4.35 47.92
CA SER A 23 14.87 5.82 48.10
C SER A 23 14.81 6.46 46.72
N LEU A 24 13.62 6.60 46.14
CA LEU A 24 13.34 7.59 45.09
C LEU A 24 11.83 7.84 45.16
N THR A 25 11.53 8.87 45.93
CA THR A 25 10.21 9.47 46.14
C THR A 25 9.70 10.08 44.83
N VAL A 26 8.40 9.93 44.60
CA VAL A 26 7.67 10.49 43.47
C VAL A 26 7.61 12.02 43.60
N SER A 27 8.33 12.73 42.75
CA SER A 27 8.16 14.17 42.53
C SER A 27 7.97 14.46 41.04
N SER A 28 6.74 14.86 40.69
CA SER A 28 6.37 15.74 39.56
C SER A 28 7.21 15.66 38.27
N LEU A 29 6.76 14.84 37.32
CA LEU A 29 7.15 14.96 35.91
C LEU A 29 6.30 16.06 35.22
N PRO A 30 6.90 16.95 34.42
CA PRO A 30 6.14 17.95 33.66
C PRO A 30 5.33 17.28 32.55
N ARG A 31 4.08 17.72 32.38
CA ARG A 31 3.18 17.26 31.32
C ARG A 31 3.79 17.56 29.95
N SER A 32 3.84 16.55 29.09
CA SER A 32 4.15 16.70 27.67
C SER A 32 3.17 17.69 27.02
N PRO A 33 3.62 18.62 26.15
CA PRO A 33 2.71 19.46 25.39
C PRO A 33 1.89 18.61 24.41
N PRO A 34 0.64 19.01 24.09
CA PRO A 34 -0.17 18.28 23.12
C PRO A 34 0.49 18.30 21.73
N LEU A 35 0.41 17.16 21.06
CA LEU A 35 0.85 16.97 19.67
C LEU A 35 0.13 17.97 18.77
N SER A 36 0.90 18.78 18.04
CA SER A 36 0.43 19.74 17.04
C SER A 36 -0.38 19.05 15.94
N GLU A 37 -1.54 19.61 15.62
CA GLU A 37 -2.39 19.20 14.51
C GLU A 37 -1.64 19.26 13.15
N PRO A 38 -1.96 18.37 12.19
CA PRO A 38 -1.42 18.45 10.84
C PRO A 38 -1.99 19.67 10.08
N PRO A 39 -1.22 20.28 9.15
CA PRO A 39 -1.65 21.48 8.44
C PRO A 39 -2.84 21.22 7.51
N ASP A 40 -3.81 22.14 7.57
CA ASP A 40 -5.00 22.22 6.73
C ASP A 40 -4.62 22.60 5.29
N TYR A 41 -4.71 21.65 4.36
CA TYR A 41 -4.57 21.91 2.93
C TYR A 41 -5.95 22.07 2.30
N ARG A 42 -6.55 23.25 2.49
CA ARG A 42 -7.61 23.77 1.64
C ARG A 42 -7.29 25.21 1.27
N THR A 43 -6.88 25.40 0.01
CA THR A 43 -7.27 26.48 -0.92
C THR A 43 -6.20 26.64 -2.01
N LEU A 44 -6.52 26.18 -3.22
CA LEU A 44 -5.83 26.63 -4.44
C LEU A 44 -6.71 27.74 -5.07
N PRO A 45 -6.17 28.93 -5.37
CA PRO A 45 -6.95 30.04 -5.91
C PRO A 45 -7.19 29.84 -7.42
N THR A 46 -8.44 30.01 -7.84
CA THR A 46 -8.84 30.15 -9.24
C THR A 46 -8.35 31.50 -9.77
N GLY A 47 -7.54 31.48 -10.83
CA GLY A 47 -7.04 32.67 -11.49
C GLY A 47 -8.16 33.50 -12.14
N SER A 48 -8.23 34.77 -11.75
CA SER A 48 -9.03 35.81 -12.41
C SER A 48 -8.13 36.65 -13.30
N THR A 49 -8.39 36.68 -14.60
CA THR A 49 -7.71 37.57 -15.56
C THR A 49 -8.43 38.91 -15.59
N THR A 50 -7.78 39.95 -15.06
CA THR A 50 -8.18 41.35 -15.19
C THR A 50 -7.72 41.94 -16.53
N THR A 51 -8.62 42.62 -17.24
CA THR A 51 -8.25 43.66 -18.22
C THR A 51 -9.00 44.95 -17.92
N ARG A 52 -8.24 45.87 -17.32
CA ARG A 52 -8.26 47.35 -17.32
C ARG A 52 -9.48 48.11 -17.87
N SER A 53 -10.00 48.98 -17.01
CA SER A 53 -10.78 50.18 -17.34
C SER A 53 -9.90 51.44 -17.45
N ALA A 54 -10.20 52.33 -18.39
CA ALA A 54 -9.98 53.78 -18.39
C ALA A 54 -10.64 54.34 -19.68
N GLY A 55 -11.31 55.48 -19.79
CA GLY A 55 -11.67 56.59 -18.91
C GLY A 55 -12.69 57.47 -19.70
N THR A 56 -13.72 58.02 -19.04
CA THR A 56 -13.90 59.45 -18.72
C THR A 56 -14.36 60.38 -19.86
N THR A 57 -15.52 61.03 -19.64
CA THR A 57 -15.94 62.42 -20.05
C THR A 57 -16.04 62.77 -21.56
N THR A 58 -16.95 63.60 -22.10
CA THR A 58 -17.92 64.59 -21.60
C THR A 58 -18.92 64.93 -22.73
N ARG A 59 -20.14 65.30 -22.31
CA ARG A 59 -21.19 66.15 -22.92
C ARG A 59 -20.84 67.00 -24.17
N GLY A 60 -21.81 67.07 -25.09
CA GLY A 60 -22.15 68.29 -25.84
C GLY A 60 -22.82 68.07 -27.20
N GLY A 61 -24.04 68.60 -27.39
CA GLY A 61 -24.61 68.84 -28.73
C GLY A 61 -26.08 68.46 -28.90
N ARG A 62 -26.97 69.44 -28.79
CA ARG A 62 -28.41 69.35 -29.13
C ARG A 62 -28.59 69.42 -30.65
N GLY A 63 -29.64 68.75 -31.15
CA GLY A 63 -30.33 69.12 -32.39
C GLY A 63 -30.86 67.92 -33.17
N GLY A 64 -32.17 67.88 -33.47
CA GLY A 64 -32.71 67.05 -34.54
C GLY A 64 -33.89 66.14 -34.20
N TRP A 65 -35.08 66.74 -34.14
CA TRP A 65 -36.40 66.28 -34.57
C TRP A 65 -36.59 64.82 -35.08
N VAL A 66 -37.47 64.11 -34.36
CA VAL A 66 -38.62 63.25 -34.78
C VAL A 66 -38.62 62.67 -36.20
N GLY A 67 -38.74 61.33 -36.31
CA GLY A 67 -39.20 60.71 -37.56
C GLY A 67 -39.22 59.18 -37.61
N ALA A 68 -40.41 58.61 -37.38
CA ALA A 68 -40.93 57.37 -37.96
C ALA A 68 -40.29 56.01 -37.58
N MET A 69 -40.95 55.37 -36.61
CA MET A 69 -40.94 53.93 -36.32
C MET A 69 -41.39 53.12 -37.56
N ARG A 70 -40.49 52.34 -38.16
CA ARG A 70 -40.84 51.35 -39.21
C ARG A 70 -40.78 49.93 -38.60
N ARG A 71 -41.96 49.35 -38.36
CA ARG A 71 -42.14 47.96 -37.90
C ARG A 71 -41.48 46.99 -38.89
N ARG A 72 -40.45 46.25 -38.48
CA ARG A 72 -39.98 45.04 -39.17
C ARG A 72 -40.87 43.85 -38.75
N LYS A 73 -41.22 42.99 -39.71
CA LYS A 73 -42.16 41.87 -39.59
C LYS A 73 -41.60 40.75 -38.68
N PRO A 74 -42.43 40.01 -37.92
CA PRO A 74 -41.98 39.06 -36.89
C PRO A 74 -41.57 37.66 -37.40
N VAL A 75 -41.42 37.45 -38.71
CA VAL A 75 -41.35 36.09 -39.29
C VAL A 75 -39.91 35.55 -39.40
N GLU A 76 -38.89 36.41 -39.50
CA GLU A 76 -37.48 35.98 -39.63
C GLU A 76 -36.86 35.47 -38.31
N GLY A 77 -37.36 35.93 -37.15
CA GLY A 77 -36.87 35.47 -35.84
C GLY A 77 -37.44 34.12 -35.39
N PHE A 78 -38.53 33.65 -36.00
CA PHE A 78 -39.18 32.39 -35.63
C PHE A 78 -38.47 31.18 -36.25
N LEU A 79 -38.08 31.25 -37.52
CA LEU A 79 -37.33 30.19 -38.21
C LEU A 79 -35.93 29.96 -37.59
N LEU A 80 -35.21 31.03 -37.23
CA LEU A 80 -33.89 30.92 -36.57
C LEU A 80 -33.99 30.29 -35.17
N ARG A 81 -35.06 30.61 -34.41
CA ARG A 81 -35.32 30.02 -33.10
C ARG A 81 -35.72 28.56 -33.20
N CYS A 82 -36.55 28.19 -34.18
CA CYS A 82 -36.89 26.79 -34.44
C CYS A 82 -35.66 25.97 -34.83
N CYS A 83 -34.80 26.46 -35.72
CA CYS A 83 -33.55 25.79 -36.09
C CYS A 83 -32.60 25.59 -34.88
N GLY A 84 -32.51 26.57 -33.97
CA GLY A 84 -31.73 26.43 -32.74
C GLY A 84 -32.27 25.38 -31.77
N VAL A 85 -33.59 25.25 -31.65
CA VAL A 85 -34.24 24.22 -30.82
C VAL A 85 -34.03 22.82 -31.41
N PHE A 86 -34.17 22.67 -32.73
CA PHE A 86 -33.87 21.40 -33.39
C PHE A 86 -32.39 21.04 -33.28
N ALA A 87 -31.47 21.98 -33.52
CA ALA A 87 -30.03 21.73 -33.38
C ALA A 87 -29.64 21.33 -31.95
N PHE A 88 -30.25 21.96 -30.93
CA PHE A 88 -30.04 21.59 -29.54
C PHE A 88 -30.58 20.19 -29.23
N PHE A 89 -31.77 19.85 -29.73
CA PHE A 89 -32.35 18.51 -29.57
C PHE A 89 -31.52 17.43 -30.28
N PHE A 90 -31.06 17.68 -31.50
CA PHE A 90 -30.16 16.77 -32.22
C PHE A 90 -28.82 16.62 -31.49
N TRP A 91 -28.26 17.71 -30.95
CA TRP A 91 -27.04 17.68 -30.15
C TRP A 91 -27.22 16.86 -28.87
N THR A 92 -28.33 17.03 -28.14
CA THR A 92 -28.59 16.26 -26.92
C THR A 92 -28.82 14.78 -27.21
N VAL A 93 -29.53 14.45 -28.29
CA VAL A 93 -29.70 13.05 -28.76
C VAL A 93 -28.35 12.45 -29.15
N LEU A 94 -27.50 13.18 -29.88
CA LEU A 94 -26.17 12.72 -30.27
C LEU A 94 -25.26 12.49 -29.06
N VAL A 95 -25.21 13.44 -28.12
CA VAL A 95 -24.45 13.30 -26.86
C VAL A 95 -24.96 12.11 -26.04
N HIS A 96 -26.27 11.92 -25.98
CA HIS A 96 -26.86 10.76 -25.30
C HIS A 96 -26.46 9.45 -26.00
N GLN A 97 -26.52 9.37 -27.33
CA GLN A 97 -26.10 8.18 -28.09
C GLN A 97 -24.60 7.88 -27.95
N ILE A 98 -23.74 8.89 -27.93
CA ILE A 98 -22.30 8.69 -27.70
C ILE A 98 -22.06 8.19 -26.27
N SER A 99 -22.74 8.77 -25.27
CA SER A 99 -22.64 8.36 -23.88
C SER A 99 -23.13 6.93 -23.65
N THR A 100 -24.26 6.54 -24.24
CA THR A 100 -24.76 5.16 -24.16
C THR A 100 -23.86 4.18 -24.89
N CYS A 101 -23.30 4.54 -26.05
CA CYS A 101 -22.33 3.73 -26.77
C CYS A 101 -21.06 3.47 -25.92
N LEU A 102 -20.52 4.52 -25.28
CA LEU A 102 -19.38 4.39 -24.35
C LEU A 102 -19.73 3.52 -23.14
N ALA A 103 -20.96 3.64 -22.60
CA ALA A 103 -21.42 2.83 -21.49
C ALA A 103 -21.58 1.35 -21.86
N ILE A 104 -22.13 1.05 -23.04
CA ILE A 104 -22.21 -0.33 -23.58
C ILE A 104 -20.81 -0.91 -23.74
N GLN A 105 -19.88 -0.14 -24.30
CA GLN A 105 -18.49 -0.56 -24.46
C GLN A 105 -17.79 -0.81 -23.11
N LEU A 106 -18.10 -0.03 -22.08
CA LEU A 106 -17.59 -0.26 -20.73
C LEU A 106 -18.16 -1.56 -20.15
N GLU A 107 -19.46 -1.80 -20.26
CA GLU A 107 -20.08 -3.00 -19.71
C GLU A 107 -19.58 -4.28 -20.38
N GLU A 108 -19.38 -4.27 -21.70
CA GLU A 108 -18.74 -5.38 -22.43
C GLU A 108 -17.33 -5.66 -21.91
N ARG A 109 -16.52 -4.62 -21.68
CA ARG A 109 -15.18 -4.75 -21.09
C ARG A 109 -15.25 -5.28 -19.66
N MET A 110 -16.21 -4.82 -18.86
CA MET A 110 -16.39 -5.28 -17.48
C MET A 110 -16.81 -6.74 -17.44
N GLU A 111 -17.62 -7.21 -18.40
CA GLU A 111 -17.98 -8.63 -18.46
C GLU A 111 -16.77 -9.51 -18.82
N ILE A 112 -15.90 -9.06 -19.73
CA ILE A 112 -14.63 -9.72 -20.01
C ILE A 112 -13.77 -9.77 -18.75
N VAL A 113 -13.62 -8.65 -18.03
CA VAL A 113 -12.86 -8.61 -16.77
C VAL A 113 -13.44 -9.59 -15.76
N ARG A 114 -14.75 -9.58 -15.53
CA ARG A 114 -15.40 -10.53 -14.59
C ARG A 114 -15.18 -11.97 -15.01
N LYS A 115 -15.25 -12.30 -16.31
CA LYS A 115 -14.96 -13.64 -16.80
C LYS A 115 -13.52 -14.05 -16.49
N VAL A 116 -12.55 -13.19 -16.80
CA VAL A 116 -11.13 -13.45 -16.49
C VAL A 116 -10.92 -13.62 -14.99
N LEU A 117 -11.52 -12.79 -14.15
CA LEU A 117 -11.36 -12.86 -12.69
C LEU A 117 -12.07 -14.06 -12.04
N LYS A 118 -13.07 -14.67 -12.71
CA LYS A 118 -13.62 -15.96 -12.27
C LYS A 118 -12.63 -17.09 -12.51
N GLU A 119 -11.93 -17.07 -13.65
CA GLU A 119 -11.01 -18.14 -14.06
C GLU A 119 -9.61 -17.98 -13.47
N VAL A 120 -9.12 -16.76 -13.36
CA VAL A 120 -7.76 -16.42 -12.93
C VAL A 120 -7.82 -15.60 -11.64
N PRO A 121 -7.18 -16.07 -10.55
CA PRO A 121 -7.22 -15.37 -9.27
C PRO A 121 -6.50 -14.01 -9.36
N LEU A 122 -7.21 -12.93 -9.04
CA LEU A 122 -6.55 -11.64 -8.75
C LEU A 122 -5.84 -11.73 -7.40
N ILE A 123 -4.53 -11.59 -7.41
CA ILE A 123 -3.68 -11.64 -6.21
C ILE A 123 -3.11 -10.24 -5.96
N ASP A 124 -3.56 -9.61 -4.89
CA ASP A 124 -2.99 -8.34 -4.44
C ASP A 124 -1.77 -8.60 -3.54
N GLY A 125 -0.67 -7.91 -3.87
CA GLY A 125 0.64 -8.13 -3.26
C GLY A 125 0.84 -7.43 -1.92
N HIS A 126 0.00 -6.47 -1.53
CA HIS A 126 0.26 -5.66 -0.34
C HIS A 126 -0.97 -4.86 0.16
N ASN A 127 -1.42 -5.13 1.39
CA ASN A 127 -2.51 -4.37 2.01
C ASN A 127 -2.28 -4.15 3.52
N ASP A 128 -2.34 -2.88 3.92
CA ASP A 128 -2.05 -2.38 5.28
C ASP A 128 -3.24 -2.41 6.25
N LEU A 129 -4.34 -3.10 5.91
CA LEU A 129 -5.45 -3.27 6.85
C LEU A 129 -5.02 -3.70 8.27
N PRO A 130 -4.05 -4.63 8.47
CA PRO A 130 -3.58 -4.98 9.80
C PRO A 130 -3.01 -3.79 10.58
N TRP A 131 -2.32 -2.86 9.91
CA TRP A 131 -1.81 -1.65 10.54
C TRP A 131 -2.95 -0.71 10.95
N ASN A 132 -3.98 -0.56 10.11
CA ASN A 132 -5.14 0.27 10.46
C ASN A 132 -5.89 -0.28 11.68
N ILE A 133 -6.09 -1.59 11.76
CA ILE A 133 -6.69 -2.25 12.94
C ILE A 133 -5.83 -2.02 14.19
N ARG A 134 -4.50 -2.10 14.09
CA ARG A 134 -3.61 -1.74 15.20
C ARG A 134 -3.78 -0.29 15.60
N LYS A 135 -3.76 0.63 14.64
CA LYS A 135 -3.79 2.07 14.88
C LYS A 135 -5.09 2.48 15.58
N PHE A 136 -6.23 2.05 15.04
CA PHE A 136 -7.56 2.46 15.50
C PHE A 136 -8.07 1.63 16.68
N LEU A 137 -7.87 0.32 16.67
CA LEU A 137 -8.48 -0.59 17.64
C LEU A 137 -7.49 -1.31 18.57
N LYS A 138 -6.19 -1.02 18.45
CA LYS A 138 -5.14 -1.66 19.26
C LYS A 138 -5.23 -3.20 19.19
N ASN A 139 -5.47 -3.75 17.99
CA ASN A 139 -5.60 -5.18 17.70
C ASN A 139 -6.82 -5.89 18.34
N GLN A 140 -7.78 -5.13 18.89
CA GLN A 140 -9.01 -5.66 19.48
C GLN A 140 -10.05 -6.03 18.41
N LEU A 141 -9.91 -7.23 17.84
CA LEU A 141 -10.79 -7.71 16.75
C LEU A 141 -12.28 -7.84 17.13
N ARG A 142 -12.62 -7.87 18.43
CA ARG A 142 -14.03 -7.87 18.88
C ARG A 142 -14.76 -6.59 18.47
N GLU A 143 -14.02 -5.49 18.33
CA GLU A 143 -14.52 -4.17 17.92
C GLU A 143 -14.42 -3.96 16.40
N PHE A 144 -13.84 -4.91 15.66
CA PHE A 144 -13.65 -4.80 14.22
C PHE A 144 -14.72 -5.62 13.47
N ARG A 145 -15.58 -4.93 12.73
CA ARG A 145 -16.66 -5.53 11.93
C ARG A 145 -16.25 -5.64 10.45
N PHE A 146 -15.36 -6.57 10.13
CA PHE A 146 -14.80 -6.69 8.76
C PHE A 146 -15.83 -7.06 7.68
N GLY A 147 -16.94 -7.68 8.09
CA GLY A 147 -18.05 -8.04 7.20
C GLY A 147 -19.03 -6.91 6.91
N GLU A 148 -18.92 -5.78 7.62
CA GLU A 148 -19.73 -4.59 7.36
C GLU A 148 -19.09 -3.69 6.31
N ASP A 149 -19.86 -2.73 5.80
CA ASP A 149 -19.36 -1.75 4.85
C ASP A 149 -18.61 -0.64 5.60
N LEU A 150 -17.28 -0.71 5.62
CA LEU A 150 -16.47 0.23 6.38
C LEU A 150 -16.48 1.65 5.80
N ARG A 151 -17.08 1.88 4.62
CA ARG A 151 -17.32 3.22 4.07
C ARG A 151 -18.29 4.05 4.92
N ASP A 152 -19.11 3.40 5.74
CA ASP A 152 -20.13 4.07 6.54
C ASP A 152 -19.76 4.16 8.04
N ILE A 153 -18.58 3.65 8.43
CA ILE A 153 -18.21 3.46 9.84
C ILE A 153 -16.96 4.28 10.19
N THR A 154 -17.08 5.24 11.11
CA THR A 154 -15.93 5.99 11.66
C THR A 154 -15.09 5.08 12.58
N PRO A 155 -13.74 5.17 12.56
CA PRO A 155 -12.89 6.10 11.81
C PRO A 155 -12.51 5.63 10.40
N TRP A 156 -13.02 4.48 9.95
CA TRP A 156 -12.66 3.87 8.66
C TRP A 156 -13.13 4.71 7.47
N SER A 157 -14.36 5.21 7.52
CA SER A 157 -14.99 6.02 6.48
C SER A 157 -14.26 7.34 6.19
N THR A 158 -13.60 7.91 7.20
CA THR A 158 -12.89 9.19 7.11
C THR A 158 -11.38 9.04 6.97
N SER A 159 -10.84 7.82 7.10
CA SER A 159 -9.42 7.59 6.99
C SER A 159 -8.99 7.44 5.54
N ALA A 160 -8.07 8.32 5.11
CA ALA A 160 -7.39 8.22 3.80
C ALA A 160 -6.51 6.97 3.64
N TRP A 161 -6.43 6.12 4.66
CA TRP A 161 -5.62 4.90 4.67
C TRP A 161 -6.50 3.64 4.73
N SER A 162 -7.83 3.78 4.83
CA SER A 162 -8.77 2.68 5.02
C SER A 162 -9.53 2.36 3.73
N HIS A 163 -9.06 1.36 3.00
CA HIS A 163 -9.60 1.00 1.67
C HIS A 163 -10.22 -0.39 1.60
N THR A 164 -10.26 -1.12 2.72
CA THR A 164 -10.47 -2.58 2.69
C THR A 164 -11.55 -3.03 3.65
N ASP A 165 -12.57 -3.72 3.12
CA ASP A 165 -13.55 -4.53 3.85
C ASP A 165 -13.95 -5.76 3.01
N LEU A 166 -14.59 -6.77 3.62
CA LEU A 166 -14.94 -8.00 2.91
C LEU A 166 -15.87 -7.75 1.73
N ARG A 167 -16.75 -6.76 1.83
CA ARG A 167 -17.68 -6.42 0.76
C ARG A 167 -16.93 -5.92 -0.47
N ARG A 168 -16.04 -4.93 -0.32
CA ARG A 168 -15.22 -4.39 -1.41
C ARG A 168 -14.27 -5.43 -1.99
N LEU A 169 -13.68 -6.31 -1.16
CA LEU A 169 -12.83 -7.41 -1.64
C LEU A 169 -13.63 -8.39 -2.53
N LYS A 170 -14.86 -8.71 -2.14
CA LYS A 170 -15.76 -9.57 -2.93
C LYS A 170 -16.24 -8.89 -4.20
N GLU A 171 -16.66 -7.62 -4.13
CA GLU A 171 -17.09 -6.81 -5.27
C GLU A 171 -15.94 -6.64 -6.29
N GLY A 172 -14.71 -6.47 -5.82
CA GLY A 172 -13.50 -6.40 -6.63
C GLY A 172 -12.96 -7.75 -7.10
N MET A 173 -13.59 -8.87 -6.71
CA MET A 173 -13.18 -10.24 -7.05
C MET A 173 -11.73 -10.56 -6.70
N VAL A 174 -11.24 -10.02 -5.59
CA VAL A 174 -9.90 -10.31 -5.06
C VAL A 174 -9.89 -11.75 -4.55
N ALA A 175 -9.07 -12.59 -5.18
CA ALA A 175 -8.97 -14.01 -4.86
C ALA A 175 -7.93 -14.29 -3.77
N ALA A 176 -6.84 -13.53 -3.77
CA ALA A 176 -5.83 -13.60 -2.73
C ALA A 176 -5.30 -12.24 -2.33
N GLN A 177 -4.94 -12.12 -1.05
CA GLN A 177 -4.40 -10.90 -0.47
C GLN A 177 -3.18 -11.25 0.40
N PHE A 178 -2.06 -10.61 0.12
CA PHE A 178 -0.98 -10.50 1.09
C PHE A 178 -1.27 -9.37 2.07
N TRP A 179 -1.45 -9.74 3.34
CA TRP A 179 -1.64 -8.81 4.43
C TRP A 179 -0.28 -8.37 4.99
N SER A 180 -0.06 -7.05 5.06
CA SER A 180 1.21 -6.49 5.55
C SER A 180 1.32 -6.62 7.07
N ALA A 181 2.27 -7.43 7.53
CA ALA A 181 2.75 -7.46 8.91
C ALA A 181 3.83 -6.38 9.09
N TYR A 182 3.39 -5.13 9.09
CA TYR A 182 4.23 -3.94 9.19
C TYR A 182 4.55 -3.53 10.63
N ALA A 183 5.80 -3.14 10.88
CA ALA A 183 6.24 -2.47 12.09
C ALA A 183 6.90 -1.11 11.75
N PRO A 184 6.61 -0.01 12.48
CA PRO A 184 7.20 1.29 12.18
C PRO A 184 8.73 1.31 12.24
N CYS A 185 9.37 2.10 11.38
CA CYS A 185 10.83 2.27 11.38
C CYS A 185 11.41 2.73 12.73
N SER A 186 10.63 3.48 13.52
CA SER A 186 11.03 3.91 14.88
C SER A 186 11.15 2.77 15.88
N SER A 187 10.64 1.57 15.57
CA SER A 187 10.77 0.37 16.41
C SER A 187 12.08 -0.39 16.16
N GLN A 188 12.85 -0.02 15.12
CA GLN A 188 14.14 -0.65 14.84
C GLN A 188 15.10 -0.46 16.02
N HIS A 189 15.78 -1.55 16.43
CA HIS A 189 16.59 -1.63 17.65
C HIS A 189 15.82 -1.51 18.98
N LEU A 190 14.50 -1.52 18.93
CA LEU A 190 13.61 -1.53 20.09
C LEU A 190 12.73 -2.79 20.04
N ASP A 191 11.45 -2.63 19.75
CA ASP A 191 10.39 -3.63 19.84
C ASP A 191 9.92 -4.14 18.46
N ALA A 192 10.65 -3.88 17.36
CA ALA A 192 10.26 -4.29 16.01
C ALA A 192 9.86 -5.78 15.92
N VAL A 193 10.64 -6.69 16.50
CA VAL A 193 10.34 -8.14 16.49
C VAL A 193 9.00 -8.43 17.18
N GLN A 194 8.75 -7.81 18.32
CA GLN A 194 7.50 -8.00 19.07
C GLN A 194 6.31 -7.46 18.27
N LEU A 195 6.43 -6.24 17.72
CA LEU A 195 5.37 -5.63 16.93
C LEU A 195 5.02 -6.50 15.70
N THR A 196 6.03 -7.01 14.99
CA THR A 196 5.81 -7.91 13.84
C THR A 196 5.11 -9.20 14.27
N LEU A 197 5.48 -9.81 15.41
CA LEU A 197 4.76 -10.97 15.95
C LEU A 197 3.30 -10.67 16.26
N GLU A 198 3.00 -9.51 16.87
CA GLU A 198 1.62 -9.08 17.16
C GLU A 198 0.81 -8.85 15.88
N GLN A 199 1.42 -8.33 14.81
CA GLN A 199 0.74 -8.15 13.52
C GLN A 199 0.51 -9.48 12.80
N ILE A 200 1.47 -10.42 12.84
CA ILE A 200 1.27 -11.79 12.34
C ILE A 200 0.11 -12.47 13.08
N ASP A 201 0.09 -12.39 14.42
CA ASP A 201 -1.00 -12.90 15.25
C ASP A 201 -2.35 -12.26 14.88
N LEU A 202 -2.39 -10.93 14.72
CA LEU A 202 -3.59 -10.21 14.30
C LEU A 202 -4.15 -10.74 12.99
N ILE A 203 -3.31 -10.90 11.96
CA ILE A 203 -3.73 -11.42 10.65
C ILE A 203 -4.32 -12.82 10.81
N ARG A 204 -3.63 -13.72 11.53
CA ARG A 204 -4.10 -15.09 11.76
C ARG A 204 -5.44 -15.11 12.49
N ARG A 205 -5.62 -14.30 13.54
CA ARG A 205 -6.89 -14.20 14.26
C ARG A 205 -8.01 -13.59 13.43
N LEU A 206 -7.71 -12.59 12.59
CA LEU A 206 -8.69 -11.99 11.68
C LEU A 206 -9.22 -13.03 10.70
N VAL A 207 -8.33 -13.78 10.04
CA VAL A 207 -8.71 -14.85 9.11
C VAL A 207 -9.57 -15.91 9.82
N ASN A 208 -9.15 -16.34 11.02
CA ASN A 208 -9.87 -17.33 11.81
C ASN A 208 -11.26 -16.87 12.29
N LEU A 209 -11.50 -15.55 12.36
CA LEU A 209 -12.81 -15.00 12.70
C LEU A 209 -13.82 -15.09 11.54
N TYR A 210 -13.34 -15.21 10.30
CA TYR A 210 -14.15 -15.28 9.09
C TYR A 210 -13.88 -16.53 8.25
N PRO A 211 -13.96 -17.77 8.81
CA PRO A 211 -13.53 -19.00 8.12
C PRO A 211 -14.43 -19.40 6.94
N GLN A 212 -15.63 -18.82 6.85
CA GLN A 212 -16.53 -18.98 5.72
C GLN A 212 -16.14 -18.10 4.52
N HIS A 213 -15.36 -17.04 4.74
CA HIS A 213 -15.00 -16.06 3.72
C HIS A 213 -13.50 -16.03 3.41
N MET A 214 -12.65 -16.49 4.33
CA MET A 214 -11.21 -16.37 4.25
C MET A 214 -10.53 -17.70 4.61
N ALA A 215 -9.35 -17.92 4.04
CA ALA A 215 -8.48 -19.04 4.38
C ALA A 215 -7.04 -18.56 4.53
N LEU A 216 -6.37 -18.91 5.63
CA LEU A 216 -4.95 -18.62 5.79
C LEU A 216 -4.18 -19.65 4.98
N VAL A 217 -3.46 -19.20 3.96
CA VAL A 217 -2.70 -20.09 3.07
C VAL A 217 -1.25 -19.67 3.00
N THR A 218 -0.40 -20.63 2.67
CA THR A 218 1.04 -20.41 2.65
C THR A 218 1.73 -21.03 1.43
N THR A 219 0.95 -21.43 0.42
CA THR A 219 1.40 -22.05 -0.82
C THR A 219 0.58 -21.54 -1.99
N ALA A 220 1.11 -21.67 -3.21
CA ALA A 220 0.38 -21.34 -4.44
C ALA A 220 -0.87 -22.23 -4.60
N ASP A 221 -0.74 -23.53 -4.37
CA ASP A 221 -1.86 -24.48 -4.40
C ASP A 221 -2.99 -24.07 -3.44
N GLY A 222 -2.64 -23.54 -2.25
CA GLY A 222 -3.62 -23.02 -1.30
C GLY A 222 -4.37 -21.78 -1.82
N ILE A 223 -3.72 -20.94 -2.63
CA ILE A 223 -4.38 -19.83 -3.34
C ILE A 223 -5.39 -20.39 -4.33
N GLU A 224 -5.00 -21.34 -5.17
CA GLU A 224 -5.87 -21.94 -6.18
C GLU A 224 -7.06 -22.69 -5.56
N GLU A 225 -6.84 -23.42 -4.47
CA GLU A 225 -7.91 -24.08 -3.72
C GLU A 225 -8.88 -23.08 -3.09
N SER A 226 -8.35 -22.02 -2.46
CA SER A 226 -9.18 -20.97 -1.85
C SER A 226 -10.04 -20.28 -2.90
N HIS A 227 -9.45 -19.92 -4.04
CA HIS A 227 -10.16 -19.32 -5.18
C HIS A 227 -11.28 -20.21 -5.69
N ARG A 228 -11.00 -21.51 -5.92
CA ARG A 228 -12.03 -22.49 -6.34
C ARG A 228 -13.16 -22.65 -5.32
N SER A 229 -12.85 -22.52 -4.03
CA SER A 229 -13.83 -22.59 -2.94
C SER A 229 -14.58 -21.26 -2.69
N GLY A 230 -14.27 -20.20 -3.45
CA GLY A 230 -14.88 -18.88 -3.27
C GLY A 230 -14.45 -18.15 -1.99
N LYS A 231 -13.30 -18.53 -1.42
CA LYS A 231 -12.70 -17.89 -0.23
C LYS A 231 -11.54 -16.99 -0.62
N LEU A 232 -11.38 -15.90 0.11
CA LEU A 232 -10.21 -15.04 0.01
C LEU A 232 -8.99 -15.75 0.62
N ALA A 233 -8.04 -16.12 -0.24
CA ALA A 233 -6.75 -16.65 0.20
C ALA A 233 -5.95 -15.54 0.89
N SER A 234 -5.66 -15.73 2.17
CA SER A 234 -4.96 -14.73 2.99
C SER A 234 -3.55 -15.20 3.26
N LEU A 235 -2.57 -14.41 2.84
CA LEU A 235 -1.15 -14.66 3.05
C LEU A 235 -0.55 -13.56 3.93
N ILE A 236 0.63 -13.83 4.48
CA ILE A 236 1.35 -12.89 5.36
C ILE A 236 2.63 -12.46 4.67
N GLY A 237 2.82 -11.15 4.56
CA GLY A 237 4.05 -10.54 4.11
C GLY A 237 4.61 -9.62 5.17
N ILE A 238 5.91 -9.73 5.46
CA ILE A 238 6.55 -8.85 6.45
C ILE A 238 7.15 -7.66 5.74
N GLU A 239 6.77 -6.47 6.18
CA GLU A 239 7.25 -5.23 5.58
C GLU A 239 8.34 -4.58 6.42
N GLY A 240 9.58 -4.75 5.97
CA GLY A 240 10.76 -4.11 6.54
C GLY A 240 11.67 -5.10 7.28
N GLY A 241 12.92 -5.18 6.81
CA GLY A 241 13.95 -6.06 7.37
C GLY A 241 14.38 -5.74 8.80
N HIS A 242 14.05 -4.57 9.34
CA HIS A 242 14.26 -4.28 10.76
C HIS A 242 13.45 -5.23 11.67
N SER A 243 12.36 -5.80 11.14
CA SER A 243 11.53 -6.80 11.82
C SER A 243 12.30 -8.05 12.25
N ILE A 244 13.39 -8.42 11.55
CA ILE A 244 14.17 -9.61 11.90
C ILE A 244 15.24 -9.35 12.97
N GLY A 245 15.44 -8.09 13.40
CA GLY A 245 16.44 -7.74 14.41
C GLY A 245 17.86 -8.20 14.07
N THR A 246 18.22 -8.23 12.77
CA THR A 246 19.49 -8.77 12.27
C THR A 246 19.72 -10.23 12.70
N SER A 247 18.67 -11.06 12.72
CA SER A 247 18.72 -12.47 13.12
C SER A 247 18.07 -13.39 12.09
N LEU A 248 18.86 -14.31 11.52
CA LEU A 248 18.33 -15.39 10.67
C LEU A 248 17.42 -16.35 11.45
N GLY A 249 17.60 -16.46 12.77
CA GLY A 249 16.71 -17.23 13.62
C GLY A 249 15.29 -16.65 13.64
N VAL A 250 15.18 -15.32 13.78
CA VAL A 250 13.89 -14.62 13.74
C VAL A 250 13.25 -14.75 12.35
N LEU A 251 14.03 -14.62 11.27
CA LEU A 251 13.55 -14.86 9.90
C LEU A 251 12.91 -16.24 9.74
N ARG A 252 13.57 -17.30 10.22
CA ARG A 252 13.02 -18.67 10.19
C ARG A 252 11.76 -18.82 11.03
N THR A 253 11.71 -18.21 12.21
CA THR A 253 10.51 -18.21 13.06
C THR A 253 9.34 -17.57 12.35
N PHE A 254 9.53 -16.42 11.70
CA PHE A 254 8.49 -15.78 10.91
C PHE A 254 7.98 -16.64 9.76
N TYR A 255 8.88 -17.33 9.04
CA TYR A 255 8.49 -18.29 8.01
C TYR A 255 7.59 -19.40 8.57
N GLN A 256 7.95 -19.97 9.73
CA GLN A 256 7.17 -21.00 10.42
C GLN A 256 5.79 -20.47 10.87
N LEU A 257 5.70 -19.19 11.24
CA LEU A 257 4.44 -18.53 11.60
C LEU A 257 3.57 -18.16 10.38
N GLY A 258 4.03 -18.45 9.16
CA GLY A 258 3.25 -18.33 7.93
C GLY A 258 3.65 -17.16 7.02
N ALA A 259 4.67 -16.38 7.36
CA ALA A 259 5.17 -15.34 6.47
C ALA A 259 5.75 -15.94 5.18
N ARG A 260 5.43 -15.34 4.04
CA ARG A 260 5.84 -15.83 2.71
C ARG A 260 6.62 -14.83 1.87
N TYR A 261 6.64 -13.56 2.25
CA TYR A 261 7.68 -12.64 1.77
C TYR A 261 8.26 -11.82 2.92
N LEU A 262 9.46 -11.27 2.70
CA LEU A 262 10.03 -10.17 3.48
C LEU A 262 10.45 -9.04 2.53
N THR A 263 9.93 -7.84 2.79
CA THR A 263 10.43 -6.59 2.19
C THR A 263 11.74 -6.21 2.87
N LEU A 264 12.85 -6.15 2.12
CA LEU A 264 14.19 -6.06 2.73
C LEU A 264 14.39 -4.80 3.58
N THR A 265 13.74 -3.70 3.22
CA THR A 265 13.69 -2.46 4.00
C THR A 265 12.27 -1.91 4.00
N HIS A 266 11.99 -0.95 4.90
CA HIS A 266 10.86 -0.02 4.73
C HIS A 266 11.46 1.35 4.39
N THR A 267 10.89 2.46 4.85
CA THR A 267 11.43 3.83 4.66
C THR A 267 12.62 4.17 5.58
N CYS A 268 13.38 3.17 6.00
CA CYS A 268 14.59 3.25 6.81
C CYS A 268 15.56 2.15 6.40
N ASN A 269 16.86 2.45 6.48
CA ASN A 269 17.91 1.46 6.28
C ASN A 269 17.90 0.44 7.44
N THR A 270 18.37 -0.76 7.16
CA THR A 270 18.77 -1.73 8.18
C THR A 270 20.30 -1.74 8.27
N PRO A 271 20.90 -2.42 9.28
CA PRO A 271 22.36 -2.64 9.29
C PRO A 271 22.89 -3.45 8.11
N TRP A 272 22.03 -3.93 7.20
CA TRP A 272 22.40 -4.86 6.13
C TRP A 272 21.78 -4.56 4.75
N ALA A 273 20.92 -3.56 4.64
CA ALA A 273 20.30 -3.12 3.38
C ALA A 273 19.92 -1.64 3.42
N ASP A 274 20.13 -0.94 2.29
CA ASP A 274 19.72 0.45 2.11
C ASP A 274 18.31 0.59 1.52
N CYS A 275 17.53 1.53 2.06
CA CYS A 275 16.20 1.87 1.58
C CYS A 275 16.22 2.95 0.50
N CYS A 276 15.13 3.07 -0.25
CA CYS A 276 14.96 3.99 -1.38
C CYS A 276 15.22 5.46 -1.05
N LYS A 277 15.15 5.87 0.23
CA LYS A 277 15.47 7.25 0.61
C LYS A 277 16.91 7.62 0.26
N VAL A 278 17.84 6.66 0.17
CA VAL A 278 19.23 6.97 -0.21
C VAL A 278 19.37 7.41 -1.67
N ASP A 279 18.37 7.12 -2.51
CA ASP A 279 18.36 7.52 -3.92
C ASP A 279 17.77 8.93 -4.13
N GLU A 280 17.28 9.57 -3.07
CA GLU A 280 16.82 10.96 -3.13
C GLU A 280 18.00 11.94 -3.25
N PRO A 281 17.83 13.10 -3.91
CA PRO A 281 18.90 14.08 -4.05
C PRO A 281 19.52 14.50 -2.71
N GLY A 282 20.86 14.52 -2.64
CA GLY A 282 21.61 14.95 -1.46
C GLY A 282 21.68 13.92 -0.33
N ARG A 283 21.25 12.68 -0.56
CA ARG A 283 21.39 11.58 0.40
C ARG A 283 22.65 10.77 0.13
N VAL A 284 23.14 10.11 1.17
CA VAL A 284 24.35 9.29 1.12
C VAL A 284 23.96 7.85 1.49
N PRO A 285 24.36 6.84 0.69
CA PRO A 285 24.16 5.44 1.03
C PRO A 285 24.81 5.09 2.37
N HIS A 286 24.18 4.22 3.15
CA HIS A 286 24.77 3.76 4.41
C HIS A 286 25.72 2.59 4.16
N ILE A 287 25.35 1.65 3.29
CA ILE A 287 26.18 0.50 2.90
C ILE A 287 26.50 0.53 1.40
N GLY A 288 25.60 1.08 0.58
CA GLY A 288 25.71 1.06 -0.89
C GLY A 288 24.99 -0.11 -1.54
N GLY A 289 23.98 -0.71 -0.88
CA GLY A 289 23.27 -1.89 -1.36
C GLY A 289 23.04 -2.92 -0.25
N LEU A 290 23.44 -4.16 -0.49
CA LEU A 290 23.45 -5.22 0.53
C LEU A 290 24.82 -5.36 1.18
N SER A 291 24.85 -5.50 2.51
CA SER A 291 26.06 -5.96 3.20
C SER A 291 26.26 -7.47 3.01
N HIS A 292 27.41 -8.01 3.44
CA HIS A 292 27.62 -9.46 3.48
C HIS A 292 26.51 -10.20 4.25
N PHE A 293 26.06 -9.65 5.38
CA PHE A 293 24.94 -10.23 6.12
C PHE A 293 23.63 -10.15 5.32
N GLY A 294 23.40 -9.05 4.58
CA GLY A 294 22.25 -8.91 3.68
C GLY A 294 22.21 -9.97 2.58
N THR A 295 23.38 -10.30 2.01
CA THR A 295 23.53 -11.42 1.06
C THR A 295 23.14 -12.77 1.71
N LEU A 296 23.52 -13.00 2.97
CA LEU A 296 23.13 -14.20 3.72
C LEU A 296 21.62 -14.24 4.01
N VAL A 297 20.99 -13.09 4.29
CA VAL A 297 19.54 -12.98 4.45
C VAL A 297 18.83 -13.41 3.17
N VAL A 298 19.20 -12.86 2.01
CA VAL A 298 18.60 -13.22 0.71
C VAL A 298 18.81 -14.72 0.40
N THR A 299 19.99 -15.25 0.72
CA THR A 299 20.29 -16.68 0.53
C THR A 299 19.42 -17.57 1.42
N GLU A 300 19.22 -17.19 2.69
CA GLU A 300 18.36 -17.94 3.62
C GLU A 300 16.89 -17.86 3.19
N MET A 301 16.43 -16.72 2.68
CA MET A 301 15.09 -16.57 2.11
C MET A 301 14.88 -17.54 0.93
N ASN A 302 15.84 -17.63 0.00
CA ASN A 302 15.79 -18.61 -1.08
C ASN A 302 15.76 -20.06 -0.55
N ARG A 303 16.58 -20.39 0.47
CA ARG A 303 16.60 -21.73 1.08
C ARG A 303 15.26 -22.09 1.73
N LEU A 304 14.59 -21.13 2.36
CA LEU A 304 13.27 -21.30 2.97
C LEU A 304 12.13 -21.38 1.95
N GLY A 305 12.34 -20.87 0.73
CA GLY A 305 11.23 -20.59 -0.19
C GLY A 305 10.39 -19.38 0.28
N MET A 306 11.02 -18.42 0.95
CA MET A 306 10.45 -17.10 1.24
C MET A 306 10.77 -16.14 0.10
N ILE A 307 9.76 -15.43 -0.39
CA ILE A 307 9.90 -14.49 -1.50
C ILE A 307 10.67 -13.24 -1.02
N VAL A 308 11.64 -12.81 -1.82
CA VAL A 308 12.36 -11.55 -1.62
C VAL A 308 11.55 -10.42 -2.23
N ASP A 309 11.12 -9.47 -1.40
CA ASP A 309 10.41 -8.27 -1.85
C ASP A 309 11.34 -7.04 -1.84
N LEU A 310 11.40 -6.38 -3.00
CA LEU A 310 12.27 -5.25 -3.30
C LEU A 310 11.53 -3.90 -3.27
N SER A 311 10.26 -3.87 -2.90
CA SER A 311 9.63 -2.60 -2.55
C SER A 311 10.41 -1.91 -1.40
N HIS A 312 10.40 -0.58 -1.38
CA HIS A 312 11.12 0.28 -0.44
C HIS A 312 12.66 0.26 -0.48
N VAL A 313 13.31 -0.62 -1.22
CA VAL A 313 14.78 -0.70 -1.24
C VAL A 313 15.40 0.32 -2.18
N SER A 314 16.68 0.63 -2.00
CA SER A 314 17.45 1.46 -2.93
C SER A 314 17.78 0.73 -4.23
N VAL A 315 18.08 1.45 -5.31
CA VAL A 315 18.48 0.86 -6.59
C VAL A 315 19.70 -0.08 -6.44
N PRO A 316 20.77 0.29 -5.72
CA PRO A 316 21.87 -0.65 -5.45
C PRO A 316 21.41 -1.93 -4.73
N THR A 317 20.52 -1.81 -3.72
CA THR A 317 19.95 -2.97 -3.04
C THR A 317 19.12 -3.84 -3.99
N MET A 318 18.36 -3.25 -4.93
CA MET A 318 17.62 -4.00 -5.96
C MET A 318 18.58 -4.84 -6.79
N LEU A 319 19.68 -4.25 -7.26
CA LEU A 319 20.66 -4.90 -8.11
C LEU A 319 21.43 -6.00 -7.38
N ASP A 320 21.85 -5.77 -6.13
CA ASP A 320 22.54 -6.75 -5.30
C ASP A 320 21.64 -7.94 -4.95
N ALA A 321 20.38 -7.68 -4.59
CA ALA A 321 19.41 -8.73 -4.32
C ALA A 321 19.09 -9.53 -5.61
N LEU A 322 18.93 -8.85 -6.74
CA LEU A 322 18.80 -9.50 -8.05
C LEU A 322 20.05 -10.28 -8.45
N ALA A 323 21.25 -9.88 -8.03
CA ALA A 323 22.49 -10.63 -8.26
C ALA A 323 22.58 -11.87 -7.36
N THR A 324 22.20 -11.73 -6.10
CA THR A 324 22.29 -12.77 -5.07
C THR A 324 21.21 -13.83 -5.19
N SER A 325 19.97 -13.44 -5.45
CA SER A 325 18.81 -14.34 -5.42
C SER A 325 18.90 -15.41 -6.51
N LYS A 326 18.65 -16.66 -6.12
CA LYS A 326 18.53 -17.83 -7.02
C LYS A 326 17.10 -18.08 -7.49
N ALA A 327 16.12 -17.43 -6.87
CA ALA A 327 14.71 -17.49 -7.23
C ALA A 327 14.19 -16.12 -7.70
N PRO A 328 13.05 -16.08 -8.43
CA PRO A 328 12.37 -14.83 -8.75
C PRO A 328 12.09 -14.00 -7.48
N VAL A 329 12.21 -12.69 -7.62
CA VAL A 329 11.90 -11.69 -6.59
C VAL A 329 10.65 -10.92 -7.01
N ILE A 330 10.06 -10.17 -6.07
CA ILE A 330 8.89 -9.31 -6.36
C ILE A 330 9.18 -7.86 -5.99
N PHE A 331 8.34 -6.97 -6.51
CA PHE A 331 8.06 -5.67 -5.93
C PHE A 331 6.58 -5.70 -5.54
N SER A 332 6.28 -5.88 -4.25
CA SER A 332 4.90 -6.07 -3.80
C SER A 332 4.01 -4.85 -4.05
N HIS A 333 4.60 -3.64 -4.02
CA HIS A 333 3.91 -2.36 -4.25
C HIS A 333 4.91 -1.26 -4.68
N SER A 334 5.40 -1.35 -5.91
CA SER A 334 6.16 -0.27 -6.56
C SER A 334 5.63 -0.03 -7.97
N SER A 335 5.74 1.22 -8.44
CA SER A 335 5.31 1.62 -9.79
C SER A 335 6.52 1.85 -10.71
N ALA A 336 6.28 2.25 -11.96
CA ALA A 336 7.33 2.55 -12.93
C ALA A 336 7.91 3.96 -12.73
N HIS A 337 9.24 4.06 -12.60
CA HIS A 337 9.92 5.33 -12.37
C HIS A 337 9.81 6.28 -13.57
N ALA A 338 9.80 5.74 -14.79
CA ALA A 338 9.65 6.53 -16.01
C ALA A 338 8.31 7.30 -16.08
N ILE A 339 7.27 6.81 -15.40
CA ILE A 339 5.95 7.46 -15.34
C ILE A 339 5.87 8.47 -14.20
N CYS A 340 6.46 8.15 -13.04
CA CYS A 340 6.52 9.04 -11.90
C CYS A 340 7.91 8.95 -11.25
N ASN A 341 8.64 10.06 -11.29
CA ASN A 341 10.00 10.21 -10.77
C ASN A 341 9.98 10.23 -9.23
N SER A 342 9.87 9.04 -8.63
CA SER A 342 9.93 8.81 -7.20
C SER A 342 10.95 7.72 -6.92
N SER A 343 11.78 7.89 -5.89
CA SER A 343 12.73 6.87 -5.44
C SER A 343 12.04 5.56 -5.03
N ARG A 344 10.73 5.57 -4.74
CA ARG A 344 9.94 4.35 -4.48
C ARG A 344 9.67 3.51 -5.72
N ASN A 345 9.80 4.07 -6.91
CA ASN A 345 9.46 3.44 -8.19
C ASN A 345 10.67 2.78 -8.83
N VAL A 346 10.41 1.76 -9.64
CA VAL A 346 11.45 0.91 -10.24
C VAL A 346 11.96 1.53 -11.54
N PRO A 347 13.28 1.79 -11.68
CA PRO A 347 13.87 2.25 -12.93
C PRO A 347 13.88 1.17 -14.02
N ASP A 348 13.79 1.59 -15.28
CA ASP A 348 13.72 0.68 -16.43
C ASP A 348 14.90 -0.29 -16.54
N HIS A 349 16.11 0.11 -16.11
CA HIS A 349 17.27 -0.77 -16.12
C HIS A 349 17.14 -1.93 -15.12
N VAL A 350 16.49 -1.69 -13.97
CA VAL A 350 16.15 -2.74 -13.00
C VAL A 350 15.04 -3.64 -13.55
N LEU A 351 14.01 -3.07 -14.19
CA LEU A 351 12.95 -3.86 -14.85
C LEU A 351 13.50 -4.80 -15.93
N LYS A 352 14.44 -4.31 -16.75
CA LYS A 352 15.15 -5.15 -17.75
C LYS A 352 15.92 -6.29 -17.09
N ARG A 353 16.60 -6.03 -15.98
CA ARG A 353 17.34 -7.05 -15.22
C ARG A 353 16.42 -8.09 -14.60
N LEU A 354 15.27 -7.67 -14.07
CA LEU A 354 14.23 -8.54 -13.53
C LEU A 354 13.69 -9.49 -14.61
N HIS A 355 13.44 -8.97 -15.83
CA HIS A 355 12.98 -9.79 -16.96
C HIS A 355 14.00 -10.87 -17.35
N GLN A 356 15.28 -10.50 -17.50
CA GLN A 356 16.36 -11.46 -17.85
C GLN A 356 16.52 -12.60 -16.82
N ARG A 357 16.18 -12.35 -15.54
CA ARG A 357 16.20 -13.39 -14.49
C ARG A 357 15.05 -14.37 -14.61
N ARG A 358 13.92 -13.97 -15.17
CA ARG A 358 12.74 -14.83 -15.36
C ARG A 358 13.08 -15.98 -16.32
N ASP A 359 13.77 -15.69 -17.41
CA ASP A 359 14.18 -16.69 -18.39
C ASP A 359 15.18 -17.69 -17.81
N ALA A 360 16.11 -17.22 -16.96
CA ALA A 360 17.06 -18.08 -16.27
C ALA A 360 16.44 -18.94 -15.14
N SER A 361 15.30 -18.53 -14.57
CA SER A 361 14.63 -19.22 -13.46
C SER A 361 13.56 -20.22 -13.91
N PHE A 362 13.02 -20.06 -15.12
CA PHE A 362 12.06 -21.00 -15.71
C PHE A 362 12.65 -22.40 -15.87
N ASP A 363 13.97 -22.51 -16.12
CA ASP A 363 14.70 -23.79 -16.17
C ASP A 363 14.84 -24.48 -14.79
N ILE A 364 14.73 -23.73 -13.70
CA ILE A 364 14.88 -24.28 -12.33
C ILE A 364 13.53 -24.73 -11.77
N ILE A 365 12.44 -24.02 -12.07
CA ILE A 365 11.10 -24.33 -11.54
C ILE A 365 10.45 -25.53 -12.27
N ASN A 366 10.91 -25.87 -13.48
CA ASN A 366 10.38 -27.02 -14.24
C ASN A 366 11.12 -28.36 -14.00
N ARG A 367 12.15 -28.39 -13.14
CA ARG A 367 12.62 -29.68 -12.60
C ARG A 367 11.63 -30.18 -11.56
N ARG A 368 10.63 -30.94 -12.03
CA ARG A 368 9.95 -31.94 -11.21
C ARG A 368 11.03 -32.66 -10.39
N GLN A 369 10.99 -32.52 -9.07
CA GLN A 369 11.67 -33.48 -8.21
C GLN A 369 10.92 -34.81 -8.35
N THR A 370 11.30 -35.58 -9.35
CA THR A 370 11.18 -37.04 -9.29
C THR A 370 12.26 -37.52 -8.33
N ASN A 371 11.85 -37.93 -7.13
CA ASN A 371 12.46 -39.03 -6.39
C ASN A 371 11.34 -39.84 -5.75
#